data_AF-A0A538P414-F1
#
_entry.id   AF-A0A538P414-F1
#
_cell.length_a   1.000
_cell.length_b   1.000
_cell.length_c   1.000
_cell.angle_alpha   90.00
_cell.angle_beta   90.00
_cell.angle_gamma   90.00
#
_symmetry.space_group_name_H-M   'P 1'
#
loop_
_entity.id
_entity.type
_entity.pdbx_description
1 polymer ?
#
loop_
_entity_poly.entity_id
_entity_poly.type
_entity_poly.pdbx_seq_one_letter_code
_entity_poly.pdbx_strand_id
1 'polypeptide(L)'
;MKAATLEFRRNEQSRRENPPVSFGPEFLSSRIGVRLREQRCPACDAIIYSRRHGRCGVCERALPERLLFTSDEAEKVNALLKTERHRHREWLMRVGAGGLD
;
A
#
# COMPACT_ATOMS: atom_id res chain seq x y z
N MET A 1 27.53 1.42 20.15
CA MET A 1 27.35 1.70 18.71
C MET A 1 26.37 2.86 18.59
N LYS A 2 26.75 4.00 18.01
CA LYS A 2 25.89 5.20 17.91
C LYS A 2 25.45 5.38 16.46
N ALA A 3 24.15 5.46 16.22
CA ALA A 3 23.58 5.65 14.90
C ALA A 3 23.76 7.11 14.46
N ALA A 4 24.27 7.30 13.25
CA ALA A 4 24.51 8.61 12.67
C ALA A 4 23.19 9.18 12.11
N THR A 5 22.77 10.33 12.64
CA THR A 5 21.68 11.14 12.07
C THR A 5 22.22 11.85 10.84
N LEU A 6 21.71 11.51 9.66
CA LEU A 6 22.02 12.21 8.41
C LEU A 6 21.21 13.52 8.35
N GLU A 7 21.88 14.63 8.63
CA GLU A 7 21.35 15.99 8.46
C GLU A 7 21.23 16.32 6.96
N PHE A 8 20.00 16.48 6.48
CA PHE A 8 19.71 16.84 5.10
C PHE A 8 19.87 18.36 4.93
N ARG A 9 20.86 18.78 4.16
CA ARG A 9 21.14 20.19 3.82
C ARG A 9 19.92 20.84 3.15
N ARG A 10 19.31 21.82 3.82
CA ARG A 10 18.21 22.65 3.31
C ARG A 10 18.78 23.73 2.38
N ASN A 11 18.39 23.72 1.10
CA ASN A 11 18.66 24.82 0.19
C ASN A 11 17.42 25.73 0.16
N GLU A 12 17.59 26.99 0.55
CA GLU A 12 16.54 28.02 0.50
C GLU A 12 16.27 28.45 -0.94
N GLN A 13 15.05 28.20 -1.44
CA GLN A 13 14.52 29.06 -2.49
C GLN A 13 12.99 29.19 -2.39
N SER A 14 12.59 30.38 -1.96
CA SER A 14 11.25 30.92 -1.89
C SER A 14 10.45 30.68 -3.19
N ARG A 15 9.27 30.05 -3.07
CA ARG A 15 8.09 30.31 -3.92
C ARG A 15 6.83 29.60 -3.37
N ARG A 16 5.88 30.43 -2.91
CA ARG A 16 4.45 30.16 -2.63
C ARG A 16 4.16 28.89 -1.81
N GLU A 17 3.98 29.08 -0.51
CA GLU A 17 3.55 28.06 0.45
C GLU A 17 2.15 27.54 0.10
N ASN A 18 2.09 26.49 -0.72
CA ASN A 18 1.06 25.47 -0.51
C ASN A 18 1.42 24.75 0.79
N PRO A 19 0.46 24.49 1.70
CA PRO A 19 0.76 23.73 2.91
C PRO A 19 1.45 22.42 2.51
N PRO A 20 2.46 21.96 3.28
CA PRO A 20 3.15 20.73 2.96
C PRO A 20 2.10 19.64 2.82
N VAL A 21 2.00 19.05 1.63
CA VAL A 21 1.11 17.92 1.37
C VAL A 21 1.59 16.82 2.32
N SER A 22 0.94 16.74 3.47
CA SER A 22 1.22 15.74 4.47
C SER A 22 0.73 14.44 3.87
N PHE A 23 1.66 13.63 3.36
CA PHE A 23 1.41 12.25 2.94
C PHE A 23 1.22 11.34 4.16
N GLY A 24 0.53 11.83 5.19
CA GLY A 24 0.13 11.03 6.33
C GLY A 24 -0.86 9.94 5.90
N PRO A 25 -1.03 8.88 6.70
CA PRO A 25 -2.02 7.82 6.45
C PRO A 25 -3.45 8.35 6.26
N GLU A 26 -3.73 9.55 6.77
CA GLU A 26 -4.97 10.31 6.58
C GLU A 26 -5.20 10.74 5.11
N PHE A 27 -4.15 11.15 4.38
CA PHE A 27 -4.27 11.68 3.02
C PHE A 27 -4.66 10.60 2.00
N LEU A 28 -4.07 9.40 2.11
CA LEU A 28 -4.47 8.25 1.30
C LEU A 28 -5.87 7.76 1.67
N SER A 29 -6.22 7.85 2.96
CA SER A 29 -7.55 7.47 3.43
C SER A 29 -8.65 8.35 2.83
N SER A 30 -8.43 9.66 2.72
CA SER A 30 -9.40 10.59 2.12
C SER A 30 -9.57 10.43 0.61
N ARG A 31 -8.50 10.11 -0.13
CA ARG A 31 -8.55 10.05 -1.61
C ARG A 31 -9.11 8.73 -2.13
N ILE A 32 -8.86 7.64 -1.41
CA ILE A 32 -9.29 6.28 -1.78
C ILE A 32 -10.62 5.91 -1.07
N GLY A 33 -11.02 6.67 -0.04
CA GLY A 33 -12.21 6.40 0.75
C GLY A 33 -12.05 5.18 1.68
N VAL A 34 -10.81 4.80 2.01
CA VAL A 34 -10.50 3.60 2.81
C VAL A 34 -9.73 4.04 4.05
N ARG A 35 -10.28 3.87 5.25
CA ARG A 35 -9.53 4.12 6.50
C ARG A 35 -8.44 3.07 6.69
N LEU A 36 -7.19 3.47 6.52
CA LEU A 36 -6.03 2.63 6.78
C LEU A 36 -5.78 2.53 8.28
N ARG A 37 -6.37 1.53 8.93
CA ARG A 37 -6.00 1.14 10.30
C ARG A 37 -5.02 -0.02 10.24
N GLU A 38 -3.89 0.12 10.92
CA GLU A 38 -2.94 -0.96 11.12
C GLU A 38 -3.61 -2.06 11.94
N GLN A 39 -3.84 -3.23 11.34
CA GLN A 39 -4.46 -4.38 11.99
C GLN A 39 -3.39 -5.43 12.29
N ARG A 40 -3.44 -6.01 13.50
CA ARG A 40 -2.50 -7.04 13.95
C ARG A 40 -3.19 -8.38 14.17
N CYS A 41 -2.44 -9.46 13.97
CA CYS A 41 -2.93 -10.81 14.22
C CYS A 41 -3.11 -11.02 15.73
N PRO A 42 -4.29 -11.45 16.20
CA PRO A 42 -4.52 -11.67 17.63
C PRO A 42 -3.72 -12.84 18.21
N ALA A 43 -3.13 -13.70 17.37
CA ALA A 43 -2.40 -14.89 17.81
C ALA A 43 -0.88 -14.71 17.86
N CYS A 44 -0.30 -13.86 17.02
CA CYS A 44 1.15 -13.65 16.95
C CYS A 44 1.58 -12.18 16.89
N ASP A 45 0.63 -11.25 17.00
CA ASP A 45 0.84 -9.79 16.97
C ASP A 45 1.47 -9.23 15.68
N ALA A 46 1.67 -10.07 14.67
CA ALA A 46 2.19 -9.64 13.38
C ALA A 46 1.22 -8.71 12.65
N ILE A 47 1.76 -7.73 11.94
CA ILE A 47 0.99 -6.83 11.07
C ILE A 47 0.30 -7.66 9.97
N ILE A 48 -0.98 -7.40 9.74
CA ILE A 48 -1.76 -8.05 8.69
C ILE A 48 -1.55 -7.27 7.38
N TYR A 49 -0.64 -7.75 6.54
CA TYR A 49 -0.35 -7.15 5.23
C TYR A 49 -1.46 -7.40 4.19
N SER A 50 -2.23 -8.49 4.33
CA SER A 50 -3.30 -8.84 3.42
C SER A 50 -4.52 -9.33 4.18
N ARG A 51 -5.62 -8.60 4.04
CA ARG A 51 -6.95 -8.95 4.58
C ARG A 51 -7.78 -9.78 3.59
N ARG A 52 -7.21 -10.11 2.43
CA ARG A 52 -7.85 -10.93 1.39
C ARG A 52 -7.81 -12.42 1.74
N HIS A 53 -6.78 -12.84 2.46
CA HIS A 53 -6.64 -14.23 2.90
C HIS A 53 -7.22 -14.35 4.31
N GLY A 54 -8.05 -15.36 4.54
CA GLY A 54 -8.63 -15.66 5.86
C GLY A 54 -7.61 -16.13 6.90
N ARG A 55 -6.30 -15.99 6.66
CA ARG A 55 -5.22 -16.52 7.49
C ARG A 55 -4.10 -15.49 7.62
N CYS A 56 -3.43 -15.49 8.78
CA CYS A 56 -2.26 -14.65 9.00
C CYS A 56 -1.11 -15.09 8.09
N GLY A 57 -0.45 -14.17 7.40
CA GLY A 57 0.71 -14.46 6.56
C GLY A 57 1.99 -14.83 7.34
N VAL A 58 1.96 -14.81 8.67
CA VAL A 58 3.11 -15.13 9.53
C VAL A 58 2.88 -16.42 10.31
N CYS A 59 1.79 -16.51 11.09
CA CYS A 59 1.51 -17.69 11.92
C CYS A 59 0.47 -18.65 11.31
N GLU A 60 -0.07 -18.32 10.12
CA GLU A 60 -1.02 -19.13 9.35
C GLU A 60 -2.34 -19.49 10.04
N ARG A 61 -2.59 -18.95 11.24
CA ARG A 61 -3.86 -19.11 11.94
C ARG A 61 -4.96 -18.31 11.25
N ALA A 62 -6.19 -18.81 11.35
CA ALA A 62 -7.36 -18.14 10.82
C ALA A 62 -7.53 -16.75 11.44
N LEU A 63 -7.80 -15.76 10.59
CA LEU A 63 -8.10 -14.40 11.01
C LEU A 63 -9.61 -14.26 11.26
N PRO A 64 -10.02 -13.56 12.33
CA PRO A 64 -11.43 -13.22 12.54
C PRO A 64 -12.02 -12.42 11.39
N GLU A 65 -13.30 -12.64 11.08
CA GLU A 65 -14.02 -11.99 9.97
C GLU A 65 -13.96 -10.46 10.01
N ARG A 66 -14.00 -9.85 11.21
CA ARG A 66 -13.84 -8.40 11.40
C ARG A 66 -12.50 -7.83 10.89
N LEU A 67 -11.49 -8.68 10.72
CA LEU A 67 -10.17 -8.30 10.19
C LEU A 67 -10.04 -8.55 8.70
N LEU A 68 -11.04 -9.18 8.08
CA LEU A 68 -11.07 -9.47 6.65
C LEU A 68 -11.79 -8.36 5.90
N PHE A 69 -11.60 -8.34 4.57
CA PHE A 69 -12.45 -7.53 3.73
C PHE A 69 -13.87 -8.08 3.72
N THR A 70 -14.84 -7.17 3.71
CA THR A 70 -16.21 -7.52 3.32
C THR A 70 -16.24 -7.98 1.86
N SER A 71 -17.32 -8.67 1.46
CA SER A 71 -17.48 -9.12 0.08
C SER A 71 -17.38 -7.98 -0.94
N ASP A 72 -17.99 -6.83 -0.64
CA ASP A 72 -17.94 -5.63 -1.50
C ASP A 72 -16.52 -5.02 -1.60
N GLU A 73 -15.81 -4.91 -0.47
CA GLU A 73 -14.42 -4.45 -0.47
C GLU A 73 -13.51 -5.41 -1.24
N ALA A 74 -13.71 -6.72 -1.06
CA ALA A 74 -12.94 -7.75 -1.75
C ALA A 74 -13.17 -7.70 -3.27
N GLU A 75 -14.41 -7.47 -3.71
CA GLU A 75 -14.76 -7.31 -5.11
C GLU A 75 -14.08 -6.07 -5.72
N LYS A 76 -14.14 -4.92 -5.05
CA LYS A 76 -13.48 -3.67 -5.48
C LYS A 76 -11.97 -3.85 -5.62
N VAL A 77 -11.32 -4.46 -4.63
CA VAL A 77 -9.88 -4.74 -4.67
C VAL A 77 -9.54 -5.71 -5.81
N ASN A 78 -10.32 -6.77 -6.01
CA ASN A 78 -10.11 -7.70 -7.12
C ASN A 78 -10.26 -7.03 -8.49
N ALA A 79 -11.24 -6.13 -8.65
CA ALA A 79 -11.43 -5.36 -9.87
C ALA A 79 -10.21 -4.47 -10.17
N LEU A 80 -9.72 -3.73 -9.16
CA LEU A 80 -8.50 -2.91 -9.28
C LEU A 80 -7.28 -3.76 -9.70
N LEU A 81 -7.04 -4.87 -9.00
CA LEU A 81 -5.92 -5.77 -9.33
C LEU A 81 -6.03 -6.34 -10.75
N LYS A 82 -7.24 -6.64 -11.22
CA LYS A 82 -7.48 -7.14 -12.58
C LYS A 82 -7.12 -6.08 -13.63
N THR A 83 -7.54 -4.83 -13.41
CA THR A 83 -7.22 -3.70 -14.29
C THR A 83 -5.72 -3.45 -14.33
N GLU A 84 -5.04 -3.40 -13.17
CA GLU A 84 -3.60 -3.17 -13.12
C GLU A 84 -2.79 -4.30 -13.77
N ARG A 85 -3.20 -5.57 -13.57
CA ARG A 85 -2.56 -6.71 -14.27
C ARG A 85 -2.76 -6.64 -15.77
N HIS A 86 -3.90 -6.15 -16.24
CA HIS A 86 -4.13 -5.98 -17.67
C HIS A 86 -3.22 -4.89 -18.26
N ARG A 87 -3.19 -3.71 -17.64
CA ARG A 87 -2.30 -2.61 -18.03
C ARG A 87 -0.83 -3.01 -18.00
N HIS A 88 -0.42 -3.78 -16.98
CA HIS A 88 0.96 -4.27 -16.89
C HIS A 88 1.30 -5.24 -18.03
N ARG A 89 0.38 -6.14 -18.41
CA ARG A 89 0.57 -7.02 -19.57
C ARG A 89 0.70 -6.24 -20.87
N GLU A 90 -0.15 -5.24 -21.09
CA GLU A 90 -0.05 -4.37 -22.27
C GLU A 90 1.27 -3.60 -22.31
N TRP A 91 1.71 -3.09 -21.16
CA TRP A 91 3.01 -2.43 -21.03
C TRP A 91 4.17 -3.38 -21.34
N LEU A 92 4.16 -4.61 -20.80
CA LEU A 92 5.18 -5.63 -21.08
C LEU A 92 5.25 -5.98 -22.56
N MET A 93 4.10 -6.11 -23.25
CA MET A 93 4.09 -6.38 -24.70
C MET A 93 4.69 -5.24 -25.51
N ARG A 94 4.52 -3.99 -25.07
CA ARG A 94 5.10 -2.81 -25.74
C ARG A 94 6.60 -2.65 -25.47
N VAL A 95 7.05 -2.92 -24.24
CA VAL A 95 8.46 -2.74 -23.82
C VAL A 95 9.32 -3.93 -24.20
N GLY A 96 8.80 -5.16 -24.09
CA GLY A 96 9.52 -6.38 -24.50
C GLY A 96 9.73 -6.49 -26.02
N ALA A 97 8.99 -5.73 -26.82
CA ALA A 97 9.16 -5.67 -28.27
C ALA A 97 10.22 -4.64 -28.75
N GLY A 98 10.88 -3.92 -27.84
CA GLY A 98 11.78 -2.82 -28.19
C GLY A 98 13.14 -2.81 -27.48
N GLY A 99 13.59 -3.95 -26.95
CA GLY A 99 14.85 -4.02 -26.20
C GLY A 99 15.58 -5.33 -26.37
N LEU A 100 16.19 -5.52 -27.54
CA LEU A 100 17.32 -6.41 -27.84
C LEU A 100 17.72 -6.17 -29.30
N ASP A 101 18.47 -5.10 -29.54
CA ASP A 101 19.37 -4.92 -30.69
C ASP A 101 20.55 -4.07 -30.23
#